data_AF-A0A7G3C024-F1
#
_entry.id   AF-A0A7G3C024-F1
#
_cell.length_a   1.000
_cell.length_b   1.000
_cell.length_c   1.000
_cell.angle_alpha   90.00
_cell.angle_beta   90.00
_cell.angle_gamma   90.00
#
_symmetry.space_group_name_H-M   'P 1'
#
loop_
_entity.id
_entity.type
_entity.pdbx_description
1 polymer ?
#
loop_
_entity_poly.entity_id
_entity_poly.type
_entity_poly.pdbx_seq_one_letter_code
_entity_poly.pdbx_strand_id
1 'polypeptide(L)'
;MKHTLPASLGSSKFIIFSVFVWLILLWAQATYIVIIGGNGYLFWTAFGLLALTILSLRPSILKNRTAFVLTAALLIYLIFNSLFCTYLILAFYCIFYLYSGNYKHKRLIKLVSLFLIMIIFALYQSQSLHELKIHYSHYNTGETWQQYGAL
;
A
#
# COMPACT_ATOMS: atom_id res chain seq x y z
N MET A 1 -20.58 -40.73 -3.36
CA MET A 1 -20.54 -39.60 -2.40
C MET A 1 -20.35 -38.30 -3.17
N LYS A 2 -21.29 -37.36 -3.07
CA LYS A 2 -21.24 -36.04 -3.70
C LYS A 2 -20.17 -35.19 -2.99
N HIS A 3 -19.08 -34.85 -3.67
CA HIS A 3 -18.21 -33.75 -3.24
C HIS A 3 -18.90 -32.43 -3.57
N THR A 4 -19.80 -32.00 -2.70
CA THR A 4 -20.30 -30.62 -2.70
C THR A 4 -19.21 -29.71 -2.15
N LEU A 5 -18.46 -29.07 -3.04
CA LEU A 5 -17.67 -27.88 -2.71
C LEU A 5 -18.14 -26.69 -3.56
N PRO A 6 -19.12 -25.91 -3.08
CA PRO A 6 -19.30 -24.54 -3.51
C PRO A 6 -19.11 -23.60 -2.30
N ALA A 7 -17.93 -23.61 -1.67
CA ALA A 7 -17.59 -22.66 -0.60
C ALA A 7 -16.34 -21.81 -0.90
N SER A 8 -15.55 -22.18 -1.92
CA SER A 8 -14.25 -21.53 -2.20
C SER A 8 -14.35 -20.20 -2.95
N LEU A 9 -15.44 -19.95 -3.68
CA LEU A 9 -15.61 -18.75 -4.50
C LEU A 9 -16.00 -17.50 -3.69
N GLY A 10 -16.82 -17.65 -2.65
CA GLY A 10 -17.28 -16.53 -1.80
C GLY A 10 -16.15 -15.96 -0.93
N SER A 11 -15.45 -16.82 -0.20
CA SER A 11 -14.32 -16.43 0.67
C SER A 11 -13.19 -15.74 -0.13
N SER A 12 -12.88 -16.25 -1.31
CA SER A 12 -11.93 -15.66 -2.26
C SER A 12 -12.26 -14.20 -2.63
N LYS A 13 -13.53 -13.91 -2.94
CA LYS A 13 -13.97 -12.56 -3.33
C LYS A 13 -13.95 -11.61 -2.14
N PHE A 14 -14.37 -12.08 -0.97
CA PHE A 14 -14.35 -11.31 0.26
C PHE A 14 -12.94 -10.87 0.65
N ILE A 15 -11.95 -11.77 0.56
CA ILE A 15 -10.55 -11.45 0.88
C ILE A 15 -10.00 -10.38 -0.08
N ILE A 16 -10.25 -10.53 -1.38
CA ILE A 16 -9.80 -9.54 -2.37
C ILE A 16 -10.44 -8.18 -2.10
N PHE A 17 -11.75 -8.15 -1.86
CA PHE A 17 -12.47 -6.92 -1.52
C PHE A 17 -11.90 -6.26 -0.26
N SER A 18 -11.67 -7.04 0.81
CA SER A 18 -11.06 -6.54 2.05
C SER A 18 -9.69 -5.90 1.81
N VAL A 19 -8.82 -6.54 1.01
CA VAL A 19 -7.52 -5.97 0.63
C VAL A 19 -7.67 -4.61 -0.05
N PHE A 20 -8.64 -4.47 -0.97
CA PHE A 20 -8.90 -3.19 -1.63
C PHE A 20 -9.36 -2.11 -0.66
N VAL A 21 -10.28 -2.46 0.25
CA VAL A 21 -10.74 -1.53 1.29
C VAL A 21 -9.55 -1.06 2.13
N TRP A 22 -8.69 -1.97 2.57
CA TRP A 22 -7.50 -1.62 3.35
C TRP A 22 -6.52 -0.73 2.59
N LEU A 23 -6.27 -0.99 1.31
CA LEU A 23 -5.41 -0.14 0.49
C LEU A 23 -6.00 1.26 0.28
N ILE A 24 -7.32 1.36 0.12
CA ILE A 24 -8.00 2.66 0.02
C ILE A 24 -7.88 3.42 1.34
N LEU A 25 -8.04 2.75 2.48
CA LEU A 25 -7.87 3.38 3.80
C LEU A 25 -6.43 3.88 4.00
N LEU A 26 -5.42 3.08 3.63
CA LEU A 26 -4.01 3.49 3.68
C LEU A 26 -3.71 4.68 2.77
N TRP A 27 -4.36 4.74 1.60
CA TRP A 27 -4.22 5.87 0.69
C TRP A 27 -4.93 7.12 1.22
N ALA A 28 -6.12 6.97 1.80
CA ALA A 28 -6.84 8.06 2.44
C ALA A 28 -6.05 8.64 3.63
N GLN A 29 -5.48 7.78 4.48
CA GLN A 29 -4.63 8.20 5.60
C GLN A 29 -3.36 8.91 5.10
N ALA A 30 -2.68 8.38 4.07
CA ALA A 30 -1.54 9.07 3.47
C ALA A 30 -1.92 10.44 2.89
N THR A 31 -3.08 10.53 2.23
CA THR A 31 -3.61 11.78 1.68
C THR A 31 -3.86 12.79 2.79
N TYR A 32 -4.48 12.36 3.88
CA TYR A 32 -4.68 13.20 5.05
C TYR A 32 -3.36 13.70 5.64
N ILE A 33 -2.36 12.82 5.82
CA ILE A 33 -1.02 13.21 6.29
C ILE A 33 -0.40 14.28 5.40
N VAL A 34 -0.51 14.15 4.07
CA VAL A 34 0.01 15.16 3.13
C VAL A 34 -0.75 16.48 3.23
N ILE A 35 -2.08 16.45 3.37
CA ILE A 35 -2.91 17.67 3.49
C ILE A 35 -2.50 18.49 4.72
N ILE A 36 -2.17 17.84 5.84
CA ILE A 36 -1.74 18.51 7.07
C ILE A 36 -0.24 18.87 7.08
N GLY A 37 0.45 18.82 5.93
CA GLY A 37 1.85 19.22 5.78
C GLY A 37 2.88 18.10 5.92
N GLY A 38 2.43 16.84 5.97
CA GLY A 38 3.30 15.68 6.01
C GLY A 38 3.91 15.32 4.66
N ASN A 39 4.75 14.28 4.65
CA ASN A 39 5.58 13.96 3.50
C ASN A 39 4.81 13.30 2.34
N GLY A 40 4.99 13.84 1.13
CA GLY A 40 4.35 13.36 -0.11
C GLY A 40 4.69 11.92 -0.51
N TYR A 41 5.84 11.38 -0.05
CA TYR A 41 6.23 10.01 -0.41
C TYR A 41 5.23 8.96 0.11
N LEU A 42 4.57 9.20 1.25
CA LEU A 42 3.56 8.30 1.80
C LEU A 42 2.37 8.14 0.85
N PHE A 43 1.94 9.25 0.24
CA PHE A 43 0.86 9.24 -0.75
C PHE A 43 1.24 8.42 -1.98
N TRP A 44 2.42 8.67 -2.54
CA TRP A 44 2.88 7.97 -3.73
C TRP A 44 3.12 6.47 -3.49
N THR A 45 3.57 6.10 -2.30
CA THR A 45 3.69 4.69 -1.91
C THR A 45 2.33 4.01 -1.79
N ALA A 46 1.36 4.64 -1.11
CA ALA A 46 0.00 4.09 -0.98
C ALA A 46 -0.69 3.96 -2.33
N PHE A 47 -0.62 5.00 -3.15
CA PHE A 47 -1.16 5.01 -4.51
C PHE A 47 -0.48 3.95 -5.40
N GLY A 48 0.84 3.84 -5.30
CA GLY A 48 1.62 2.83 -6.02
C GLY A 48 1.21 1.41 -5.67
N LEU A 49 1.06 1.08 -4.38
CA LEU A 49 0.56 -0.23 -3.94
C LEU A 49 -0.84 -0.52 -4.47
N LEU A 50 -1.73 0.47 -4.43
CA LEU A 50 -3.09 0.34 -4.95
C LEU A 50 -3.10 0.08 -6.46
N ALA A 51 -2.39 0.89 -7.24
CA ALA A 51 -2.29 0.76 -8.69
C ALA A 51 -1.64 -0.59 -9.09
N LEU A 52 -0.53 -0.97 -8.44
CA LEU A 52 0.14 -2.23 -8.71
C LEU A 52 -0.72 -3.44 -8.31
N THR A 53 -1.55 -3.32 -7.28
CA THR A 53 -2.52 -4.36 -6.90
C THR A 53 -3.60 -4.51 -7.97
N ILE A 54 -4.16 -3.41 -8.49
CA ILE A 54 -5.14 -3.42 -9.60
C ILE A 54 -4.55 -4.11 -10.83
N LEU A 55 -3.32 -3.75 -11.20
CA LEU A 55 -2.62 -4.34 -12.35
C LEU A 55 -2.35 -5.85 -12.17
N SER A 56 -2.19 -6.31 -10.92
CA SER A 56 -1.88 -7.72 -10.61
C SER A 56 -3.08 -8.69 -10.74
N LEU A 57 -4.32 -8.18 -10.66
CA LEU A 57 -5.53 -9.03 -10.61
C LEU A 57 -5.77 -9.86 -11.87
N ARG A 58 -5.43 -9.32 -13.04
CA ARG A 58 -5.56 -10.00 -14.33
C ARG A 58 -4.33 -9.67 -15.16
N PRO A 59 -3.24 -10.44 -15.01
CA PRO A 59 -1.99 -10.15 -15.69
C PRO A 59 -2.18 -10.30 -17.20
N SER A 60 -1.79 -9.28 -17.93
CA SER A 60 -1.62 -9.30 -19.38
C SER A 60 -0.23 -8.75 -19.69
N ILE A 61 0.29 -9.06 -20.89
CA ILE A 61 1.61 -8.55 -21.30
C ILE A 61 1.67 -7.02 -21.19
N LEU A 62 0.60 -6.34 -21.61
CA LEU A 62 0.49 -4.88 -21.50
C LEU A 62 0.51 -4.43 -20.03
N LYS A 63 -0.32 -5.03 -19.17
CA LYS A 63 -0.38 -4.66 -17.74
C LYS A 63 0.92 -4.92 -17.00
N ASN A 64 1.63 -6.00 -17.33
CA ASN A 64 2.93 -6.30 -16.73
C ASN A 64 3.99 -5.27 -17.15
N ARG A 65 3.98 -4.84 -18.42
CA ARG A 65 4.85 -3.74 -18.88
C ARG A 65 4.50 -2.43 -18.16
N THR A 66 3.21 -2.10 -18.04
CA THR A 66 2.75 -0.92 -17.30
C THR A 66 3.16 -0.98 -15.84
N ALA A 67 3.00 -2.13 -15.18
CA ALA A 67 3.42 -2.33 -13.80
C ALA A 67 4.94 -2.14 -13.65
N PHE A 68 5.74 -2.66 -14.57
CA PHE A 68 7.19 -2.47 -14.56
C PHE A 68 7.57 -0.98 -14.67
N VAL A 69 7.01 -0.26 -15.65
CA VAL A 69 7.28 1.18 -15.85
C VAL A 69 6.84 1.99 -14.63
N LEU A 70 5.65 1.71 -14.10
CA LEU A 70 5.13 2.36 -12.89
C LEU A 70 6.04 2.10 -11.69
N THR A 71 6.44 0.84 -11.47
CA THR A 71 7.37 0.49 -10.38
C THR A 71 8.71 1.19 -10.55
N ALA A 72 9.28 1.22 -11.75
CA ALA A 72 10.55 1.91 -12.00
C ALA A 72 10.46 3.40 -11.68
N ALA A 73 9.41 4.08 -12.15
CA ALA A 73 9.16 5.49 -11.85
C ALA A 73 9.00 5.74 -10.34
N LEU A 74 8.24 4.89 -9.65
CA LEU A 74 8.07 4.97 -8.19
C LEU A 74 9.39 4.76 -7.45
N LEU A 75 10.21 3.79 -7.86
CA LEU A 75 11.50 3.53 -7.22
C LEU A 75 12.47 4.71 -7.40
N ILE A 76 12.52 5.30 -8.59
CA ILE A 76 13.33 6.51 -8.84
C ILE A 76 12.88 7.66 -7.95
N TYR A 77 11.58 7.88 -7.78
CA TYR A 77 11.11 8.93 -6.89
C TYR A 77 11.40 8.61 -5.42
N LEU A 78 11.11 7.38 -4.97
CA LEU A 78 11.20 6.99 -3.56
C LEU A 78 12.64 6.86 -3.07
N ILE A 79 13.61 6.49 -3.91
CA ILE A 79 15.00 6.34 -3.47
C ILE A 79 15.59 7.66 -2.96
N PHE A 80 15.12 8.79 -3.49
CA PHE A 80 15.54 10.12 -3.06
C PHE A 80 14.73 10.68 -1.88
N ASN A 81 13.64 10.01 -1.47
CA ASN A 81 12.71 10.53 -0.47
C ASN A 81 12.57 9.63 0.78
N SER A 82 12.51 8.31 0.60
CA SER A 82 12.37 7.34 1.70
C SER A 82 12.84 5.95 1.28
N LEU A 83 13.96 5.50 1.87
CA LEU A 83 14.48 4.14 1.68
C LEU A 83 13.47 3.08 2.13
N PHE A 84 12.77 3.31 3.24
CA PHE A 84 11.75 2.40 3.74
C PHE A 84 10.64 2.18 2.71
N CYS A 85 10.07 3.26 2.17
CA CYS A 85 9.03 3.17 1.16
C CYS A 85 9.54 2.54 -0.15
N THR A 86 10.80 2.79 -0.50
CA THR A 86 11.46 2.16 -1.65
C THR A 86 11.51 0.64 -1.49
N TYR A 87 11.98 0.15 -0.33
CA TYR A 87 12.03 -1.28 -0.04
C TYR A 87 10.64 -1.91 0.00
N LEU A 88 9.64 -1.17 0.46
CA LEU A 88 8.26 -1.66 0.54
C LEU A 88 7.65 -1.87 -0.85
N ILE A 89 7.84 -0.92 -1.78
CA ILE A 89 7.43 -1.07 -3.19
C ILE A 89 8.22 -2.19 -3.87
N LEU A 90 9.52 -2.29 -3.61
CA LEU A 90 10.36 -3.35 -4.18
C LEU A 90 9.91 -4.73 -3.70
N ALA A 91 9.65 -4.89 -2.40
CA ALA A 91 9.14 -6.14 -1.82
C ALA A 91 7.80 -6.54 -2.46
N PHE A 92 6.87 -5.58 -2.59
CA PHE A 92 5.60 -5.83 -3.29
C PHE A 92 5.85 -6.32 -4.73
N TYR A 93 6.68 -5.61 -5.49
CA TYR A 93 6.95 -5.95 -6.89
C TYR A 93 7.57 -7.34 -7.03
N CYS A 94 8.56 -7.67 -6.18
CA CYS A 94 9.19 -8.98 -6.15
C CYS A 94 8.17 -10.10 -5.89
N ILE A 95 7.28 -9.93 -4.91
CA ILE A 95 6.30 -10.97 -4.53
C ILE A 95 5.21 -11.12 -5.58
N PHE A 96 4.73 -10.02 -6.18
CA PHE A 96 3.57 -10.06 -7.06
C PHE A 96 3.91 -10.30 -8.53
N TYR A 97 5.03 -9.75 -9.02
CA TYR A 97 5.41 -9.78 -10.43
C TYR A 97 6.59 -10.70 -10.72
N LEU A 98 7.64 -10.74 -9.87
CA LEU A 98 8.81 -11.60 -10.10
C LEU A 98 8.61 -13.03 -9.58
N TYR A 99 7.95 -13.20 -8.43
CA TYR A 99 7.67 -14.51 -7.82
C TYR A 99 6.45 -15.18 -8.49
N SER A 100 6.65 -15.58 -9.75
CA SER A 100 5.62 -16.14 -10.64
C SER A 100 5.64 -17.67 -10.77
N GLY A 101 6.57 -18.37 -10.11
CA GLY A 101 6.69 -19.84 -10.16
C GLY A 101 5.43 -20.61 -9.71
N ASN A 102 5.33 -21.87 -10.13
CA ASN A 102 4.22 -22.77 -9.78
C ASN A 102 4.50 -23.48 -8.45
N TYR A 103 4.08 -22.85 -7.35
CA TYR A 103 4.16 -23.42 -6.00
C TYR A 103 2.77 -23.71 -5.43
N LYS A 104 2.66 -24.78 -4.64
CA LYS A 104 1.40 -25.28 -4.05
C LYS A 104 0.63 -24.23 -3.23
N HIS A 105 1.33 -23.27 -2.60
CA HIS A 105 0.73 -22.27 -1.70
C HIS A 105 0.90 -20.81 -2.15
N LYS A 106 1.23 -20.57 -3.44
CA LYS A 106 1.54 -19.24 -3.99
C LYS A 106 0.52 -18.16 -3.64
N ARG A 107 -0.77 -18.48 -3.73
CA ARG A 107 -1.85 -17.53 -3.45
C ARG A 107 -1.88 -17.09 -1.99
N LEU A 108 -1.68 -18.03 -1.07
CA LEU A 108 -1.65 -17.76 0.36
C LEU A 108 -0.44 -16.90 0.72
N ILE A 109 0.74 -17.23 0.17
CA ILE A 109 1.97 -16.45 0.38
C ILE A 109 1.76 -15.00 -0.07
N LYS A 110 1.24 -14.77 -1.27
CA LYS A 110 0.97 -13.40 -1.78
C LYS A 110 0.02 -12.63 -0.87
N LEU A 111 -1.03 -13.27 -0.38
CA LEU A 111 -2.00 -12.63 0.51
C LEU A 111 -1.40 -12.28 1.87
N VAL A 112 -0.67 -13.22 2.49
CA VAL A 112 0.00 -13.00 3.78
C VAL A 112 1.07 -11.90 3.65
N SER A 113 1.88 -11.95 2.60
CA SER A 113 2.89 -10.91 2.35
C SER A 113 2.26 -9.54 2.12
N LEU A 114 1.16 -9.46 1.37
CA LEU A 114 0.45 -8.20 1.17
C LEU A 114 -0.13 -7.66 2.48
N PHE A 115 -0.72 -8.54 3.28
CA PHE A 115 -1.24 -8.16 4.58
C PHE A 115 -0.14 -7.63 5.51
N LEU A 116 1.02 -8.29 5.52
CA LEU A 116 2.20 -7.83 6.25
C LEU A 116 2.66 -6.44 5.75
N ILE A 117 2.77 -6.25 4.43
CA ILE A 117 3.13 -4.96 3.82
C ILE A 117 2.16 -3.86 4.27
N MET A 118 0.85 -4.14 4.26
CA MET A 118 -0.17 -3.19 4.69
C MET A 118 -0.05 -2.82 6.17
N ILE A 119 0.16 -3.80 7.05
CA ILE A 119 0.34 -3.54 8.49
C ILE A 119 1.58 -2.69 8.76
N ILE A 120 2.73 -3.08 8.20
CA ILE A 120 3.98 -2.35 8.43
C ILE A 120 3.84 -0.92 7.90
N PHE A 121 3.19 -0.74 6.74
CA PHE A 121 2.96 0.59 6.19
C PHE A 121 1.97 1.42 7.01
N ALA A 122 0.92 0.81 7.57
CA ALA A 122 -0.02 1.47 8.48
C ALA A 122 0.68 1.98 9.75
N LEU A 123 1.55 1.14 10.35
CA LEU A 123 2.35 1.51 11.51
C LEU A 123 3.28 2.69 11.19
N TYR A 124 3.94 2.65 10.04
CA TYR A 124 4.81 3.72 9.59
C TYR A 124 4.04 5.04 9.35
N GLN A 125 2.85 4.99 8.73
CA GLN A 125 2.00 6.17 8.59
C GLN A 125 1.52 6.71 9.95
N SER A 126 1.18 5.83 10.89
CA SER A 126 0.77 6.22 12.25
C SER A 126 1.91 6.91 13.00
N GLN A 127 3.12 6.38 12.91
CA GLN A 127 4.31 7.01 13.49
C GLN A 127 4.60 8.36 12.84
N SER A 128 4.58 8.43 11.50
CA SER A 128 4.80 9.69 10.78
C SER A 128 3.75 10.74 11.13
N LEU A 129 2.49 10.34 11.31
CA LEU A 129 1.45 11.22 11.79
C LEU A 129 1.78 11.70 13.21
N HIS A 130 2.10 10.80 14.13
CA HIS A 130 2.45 11.17 15.51
C HIS A 130 3.61 12.17 15.59
N GLU A 131 4.68 11.95 14.83
CA GLU A 131 5.81 12.87 14.74
C GLU A 131 5.40 14.24 14.19
N LEU A 132 4.52 14.27 13.18
CA LEU A 132 3.98 15.50 12.62
C LEU A 132 3.12 16.25 13.64
N LYS A 133 2.31 15.53 14.44
CA LYS A 133 1.51 16.11 15.52
C LYS A 133 2.39 16.75 16.59
N ILE A 134 3.46 16.08 17.00
CA ILE A 134 4.43 16.62 17.95
C ILE A 134 5.10 17.86 17.37
N HIS A 135 5.55 17.80 16.11
CA HIS A 135 6.19 18.94 15.45
C HIS A 135 5.31 20.18 15.47
N TYR A 136 4.03 20.06 15.08
CA TYR A 136 3.11 21.20 15.07
C TYR A 136 2.63 21.65 16.45
N SER A 137 2.65 20.78 17.46
CA SER A 137 2.28 21.17 18.84
C SER A 137 3.18 22.26 19.43
N HIS A 138 4.40 22.42 18.91
CA HIS A 138 5.35 23.45 19.32
C HIS A 138 5.13 24.80 18.65
N TYR A 139 4.33 24.87 17.58
CA TYR A 139 4.06 26.11 16.87
C TYR A 139 2.71 26.67 17.31
N ASN A 140 2.73 27.86 17.92
CA ASN A 140 1.52 28.66 18.16
C ASN A 140 1.08 29.35 16.85
N THR A 141 0.84 28.57 15.79
CA THR A 141 0.22 29.09 14.58
C THR A 141 -1.29 29.14 14.81
N GLY A 142 -1.90 30.32 14.63
CA GLY A 142 -3.36 30.49 14.69
C GLY A 142 -4.11 29.80 13.53
N GLU A 143 -3.44 28.90 12.82
CA GLU A 143 -3.97 28.15 11.69
C GLU A 143 -4.66 26.89 12.20
N THR A 144 -5.99 26.96 12.23
CA THR A 144 -6.87 25.92 12.78
C THR A 144 -6.71 24.56 12.11
N TRP A 145 -6.27 24.47 10.86
CA TRP A 145 -6.02 23.20 10.18
C TRP A 145 -4.73 22.52 10.64
N GLN A 146 -3.71 23.26 11.09
CA GLN A 146 -2.52 22.69 11.74
C GLN A 146 -2.83 22.30 13.19
N GLN A 147 -3.60 23.12 13.90
CA GLN A 147 -3.96 22.89 15.30
C GLN A 147 -4.95 21.72 15.47
N TYR A 148 -6.02 21.66 14.68
CA TYR A 148 -7.07 20.65 14.79
C TYR A 148 -6.94 19.50 13.78
N GLY A 149 -6.27 19.74 12.64
CA GLY A 149 -5.94 18.66 11.71
C GLY A 149 -4.81 17.78 12.21
N ALA A 150 -4.03 18.22 13.20
CA ALA A 150 -3.04 17.40 13.89
C ALA A 150 -3.52 16.89 15.26
N LEU A 151 -4.75 17.17 15.72
CA LEU A 151 -5.28 16.62 16.99
C LEU A 151 -6.18 15.42 16.74
#